data_AF-A0ABD5T736-F1
#
_entry.id   AF-A0ABD5T736-F1
#
_cell.length_a   1.000
_cell.length_b   1.000
_cell.length_c   1.000
_cell.angle_alpha   90.00
_cell.angle_beta   90.00
_cell.angle_gamma   90.00
#
_symmetry.space_group_name_H-M   'P 1'
#
loop_
_entity.id
_entity.type
_entity.pdbx_description
1 polymer ?
#
loop_
_entity_poly.entity_id
_entity_poly.type
_entity_poly.pdbx_seq_one_letter_code
_entity_poly.pdbx_strand_id
1 'polypeptide(L)' 'MDAIETARVGLIVVFVLLGLFFSFVSMTGVLRLPDVYSRAHTASQADTLGAGFGLA' A
#
# COMPACT_ATOMS: atom_id res chain seq x y z
N MET A 1 -19.95 13.51 -17.44
CA MET A 1 -18.91 12.59 -16.97
C MET A 1 -18.61 11.68 -18.13
N ASP A 2 -17.52 11.94 -18.83
CA ASP A 2 -17.08 11.08 -19.92
C ASP A 2 -16.68 9.72 -19.35
N ALA A 3 -16.89 8.63 -20.10
CA ALA A 3 -16.56 7.28 -19.63
C ALA A 3 -15.09 7.14 -19.18
N ILE A 4 -14.21 7.91 -19.81
CA ILE A 4 -12.77 7.99 -19.49
C ILE A 4 -12.54 8.62 -18.11
N GLU A 5 -13.34 9.62 -17.73
CA GLU A 5 -13.24 10.31 -16.45
C GLU A 5 -13.64 9.37 -15.30
N THR A 6 -14.75 8.65 -15.45
CA THR A 6 -15.19 7.64 -14.49
C THR A 6 -14.18 6.50 -14.36
N ALA A 7 -13.62 6.03 -15.47
CA ALA A 7 -12.57 5.00 -15.45
C ALA A 7 -11.30 5.47 -14.72
N ARG A 8 -10.88 6.73 -14.95
CA ARG A 8 -9.72 7.32 -14.27
C ARG A 8 -9.95 7.41 -12.76
N VAL A 9 -11.11 7.91 -12.33
CA VAL A 9 -11.43 8.00 -10.90
C VAL A 9 -11.51 6.62 -10.26
N GLY A 10 -12.12 5.64 -10.94
CA GLY A 10 -12.18 4.26 -10.48
C GLY A 10 -10.78 3.66 -10.25
N LEU A 11 -9.86 3.88 -11.19
CA LEU A 11 -8.47 3.42 -11.07
C LEU A 11 -7.76 4.05 -9.86
N ILE A 12 -7.86 5.38 -9.70
CA ILE A 12 -7.24 6.10 -8.58
C ILE A 12 -7.71 5.54 -7.24
N VAL A 13 -9.02 5.34 -7.08
CA VAL A 13 -9.59 4.80 -5.84
C VAL A 13 -9.03 3.40 -5.54
N VAL A 14 -8.93 2.53 -6.54
CA VAL A 14 -8.38 1.18 -6.37
C VAL A 14 -6.92 1.22 -5.93
N PHE A 15 -6.09 2.04 -6.59
CA PHE A 15 -4.67 2.19 -6.27
C PHE A 15 -4.47 2.75 -4.86
N VAL A 16 -5.22 3.78 -4.47
CA VAL A 16 -5.17 4.37 -3.13
C VAL A 16 -5.57 3.35 -2.05
N LEU A 17 -6.63 2.57 -2.27
CA LEU A 17 -7.07 1.55 -1.32
C LEU A 17 -6.03 0.42 -1.16
N LEU A 18 -5.39 0.01 -2.25
CA LEU A 18 -4.29 -0.96 -2.21
C LEU A 18 -3.10 -0.41 -1.42
N GLY A 19 -2.68 0.83 -1.68
CA GLY A 19 -1.62 1.48 -0.93
C GLY A 19 -1.91 1.53 0.58
N LEU A 20 -3.13 1.92 0.94
CA LEU A 20 -3.58 1.96 2.34
C LEU A 20 -3.55 0.57 3.00
N PHE A 21 -3.99 -0.48 2.28
CA PHE A 21 -3.96 -1.85 2.78
C PHE A 21 -2.52 -2.31 3.08
N PHE A 22 -1.57 -2.08 2.18
CA PHE A 22 -0.17 -2.46 2.40
C PHE A 22 0.48 -1.68 3.55
N SER A 23 0.16 -0.39 3.71
CA SER A 23 0.60 0.37 4.89
C SER A 23 0.05 -0.20 6.20
N PHE A 24 -1.21 -0.65 6.22
CA PHE A 24 -1.79 -1.28 7.40
C PHE A 24 -1.13 -2.62 7.74
N VAL A 25 -0.83 -3.45 6.73
CA VAL A 25 -0.08 -4.70 6.90
C VAL A 25 1.34 -4.42 7.42
N SER A 26 2.01 -3.38 6.92
CA SER A 26 3.33 -2.93 7.43
C SER A 26 3.30 -2.65 8.92
N MET A 27 2.35 -1.82 9.35
CA MET A 27 2.18 -1.44 10.75
C MET A 27 1.91 -2.66 11.63
N THR A 28 1.08 -3.58 11.15
CA THR A 28 0.78 -4.83 11.85
C THR A 28 2.01 -5.75 11.94
N GLY A 29 2.80 -5.86 10.87
CA GLY A 29 4.03 -6.64 10.83
C GLY A 29 5.07 -6.14 11.83
N VAL A 30 5.25 -4.82 11.91
CA VAL A 30 6.15 -4.17 12.88
C VAL A 30 5.75 -4.48 14.33
N LEU A 31 4.45 -4.47 14.64
CA LEU A 31 3.93 -4.74 15.98
C LEU A 31 3.96 -6.23 16.37
N ARG A 32 3.71 -7.14 15.41
CA ARG A 32 3.53 -8.58 15.70
C ARG A 32 4.84 -9.38 15.68
N LEU A 33 5.83 -8.94 14.90
CA LEU A 33 7.08 -9.69 14.75
C LEU A 33 8.04 -9.42 15.93
N PRO A 34 8.60 -10.46 16.57
CA PRO A 34 9.47 -10.30 17.73
C PRO A 34 10.90 -9.85 17.37
N ASP A 35 11.34 -10.10 16.13
CA ASP A 35 12.71 -9.87 15.68
C ASP A 35 12.85 -8.66 14.73
N VAL A 36 13.98 -7.94 14.85
CA VAL A 36 14.27 -6.69 14.12
C VAL A 36 14.42 -6.93 12.62
N TYR A 37 15.05 -8.03 12.18
CA TYR A 37 15.16 -8.33 10.75
C TYR A 37 13.81 -8.65 10.14
N SER A 38 12.96 -9.37 10.88
CA SER A 38 11.60 -9.68 10.43
C SER A 38 10.75 -8.43 10.29
N ARG A 39 10.87 -7.45 11.21
CA ARG A 39 10.19 -6.14 11.11
C ARG A 39 10.70 -5.33 9.92
N ALA A 40 12.01 -5.28 9.71
CA ALA A 40 12.63 -4.54 8.60
C ALA A 40 12.26 -5.14 7.23
N HIS A 41 12.18 -6.47 7.13
CA HIS A 41 11.78 -7.16 5.92
C HIS A 41 10.32 -6.88 5.54
N THR A 42 9.40 -6.85 6.51
CA THR A 42 8.01 -6.46 6.26
C THR A 42 7.85 -4.98 5.95
N ALA A 43 8.66 -4.12 6.59
CA ALA A 43 8.62 -2.68 6.35
C ALA A 43 9.09 -2.33 4.93
N SER A 44 10.20 -2.92 4.46
CA SER A 44 10.74 -2.68 3.11
C SER A 44 9.80 -3.16 1.99
N GLN A 45 9.15 -4.32 2.17
CA GLN A 45 8.15 -4.82 1.21
C GLN A 45 6.94 -3.90 1.13
N ALA A 46 6.44 -3.45 2.27
CA ALA A 46 5.26 -2.59 2.31
C ALA A 46 5.55 -1.14 1.89
N ASP A 47 6.76 -0.62 2.10
CA ASP A 47 7.17 0.70 1.63
C ASP A 47 7.22 0.76 0.09
N THR A 48 7.78 -0.28 -0.54
CA THR A 48 7.85 -0.38 -2.01
C THR A 48 6.46 -0.50 -2.64
N LEU A 49 5.58 -1.33 -2.06
CA LEU A 49 4.21 -1.51 -2.56
C LEU A 49 3.33 -0.29 -2.24
N GLY A 50 3.48 0.31 -1.05
CA GLY A 50 2.75 1.50 -0.64
C GLY A 50 3.11 2.72 -1.49
N ALA A 51 4.41 2.97 -1.73
CA ALA A 51 4.86 4.01 -2.64
C ALA A 51 4.43 3.70 -4.09
N GLY A 52 4.52 2.44 -4.51
CA GLY A 52 4.10 2.01 -5.85
C GLY A 52 2.61 2.21 -6.13
N PHE A 53 1.72 1.95 -5.17
CA PHE A 53 0.28 2.15 -5.35
C PHE A 53 -0.20 3.55 -4.97
N GLY A 54 0.53 4.25 -4.09
CA GLY A 54 0.17 5.60 -3.65
C GLY A 54 0.69 6.73 -4.54
N LEU A 55 1.79 6.52 -5.28
CA LEU A 55 2.43 7.53 -6.12
C LEU A 55 2.33 7.27 -7.63
N ALA A 56 1.91 6.08 -8.06
CA ALA A 56 1.70 5.75 -9.48
C ALA A 56 0.34 6.23 -9.99
#